data_AF-W7KX99-F1
#
_entry.id   AF-W7KX99-F1
#
_cell.length_a   1.000
_cell.length_b   1.000
_cell.length_c   1.000
_cell.angle_alpha   90.00
_cell.angle_beta   90.00
_cell.angle_gamma   90.00
#
_symmetry.space_group_name_H-M   'P 1'
#
loop_
_entity.id
_entity.type
_entity.pdbx_description
1 polymer ?
#
loop_
_entity_poly.entity_id
_entity_poly.type
_entity_poly.pdbx_seq_one_letter_code
_entity_poly.pdbx_strand_id
1 'polypeptide(L)'
;METDKLKKLMDEAEEEAKRNSVDGIVGRVTRFENVRVGESHYVLVDVAFEDYLRTQVRRGEYLAIRSIIPRVTMVGVVEAITRSDMLASLKIREVNNYSDPSTLMTPTTIQLTPITEMDDKGRVRPAVSPIDPQSPVFRPRPELLEKALGIPEKGIVVGKVYSGGEVIEANVRLDEFTLTHHVLLIGTTGSGKTTFLKRVVSQDSMEKQSVVFDRQGDFVRLALEKLRDATIVMPVTTLMEGSTTEDYVNLFLDRYGNAKDVVIGHEYVSLEYENSRLYLVPYSIAFSEVMMNFHKMTPYMSPAASLVWESLMRKTKELLIYNLMDYFGKDTLPYTRALEFYETEVKPRLSIDNLTERPVSFQPRKLQVVKGKSKEYVKPDNEGNLKLDVSKAFEKAMESLSLAPQTKESISRLLKSYKEFGIFDVPGTFNHIGKGVWKEKNIIVDLSWVLDYTASVEALATISYKLLSDFFKYKDEMYKQGQQSTLSLLIMDEAHEYFPQASNENAKGVIEDLINKLMRLGRVRRLGVILATHYPDDLNELVIQLSNTKVIMRNDPQVLKKLSAEDYSDILTNAEPGVGLIRSMRFTNVLFKSLVP
;
A
#
# COMPACT_ATOMS: atom_id res chain seq x y z
N MET A 1 -19.42 -53.94 0.40
CA MET A 1 -18.81 -53.49 -0.86
C MET A 1 -17.91 -54.63 -1.31
N GLU A 2 -18.12 -55.22 -2.50
CA GLU A 2 -17.29 -56.36 -2.97
C GLU A 2 -15.80 -56.00 -2.97
N THR A 3 -14.95 -56.93 -2.54
CA THR A 3 -13.49 -56.77 -2.39
C THR A 3 -12.84 -56.30 -3.69
N ASP A 4 -13.33 -56.76 -4.85
CA ASP A 4 -12.85 -56.35 -6.17
C ASP A 4 -13.13 -54.87 -6.46
N LYS A 5 -14.26 -54.34 -5.97
CA LYS A 5 -14.58 -52.92 -6.11
C LYS A 5 -13.66 -52.06 -5.25
N LEU A 6 -13.29 -52.50 -4.05
CA LEU A 6 -12.33 -51.77 -3.21
C LEU A 6 -10.92 -51.80 -3.81
N LYS A 7 -10.47 -52.96 -4.31
CA LYS A 7 -9.19 -53.07 -5.01
C LYS A 7 -9.10 -52.11 -6.20
N LYS A 8 -10.17 -52.04 -7.00
CA LYS A 8 -10.25 -51.09 -8.11
C LYS A 8 -10.14 -49.63 -7.64
N LEU A 9 -10.79 -49.26 -6.53
CA LEU A 9 -10.65 -47.90 -5.97
C LEU A 9 -9.24 -47.60 -5.48
N MET A 10 -8.55 -48.59 -4.90
CA MET A 10 -7.15 -48.44 -4.49
C MET A 10 -6.24 -48.22 -5.70
N ASP A 11 -6.42 -49.00 -6.77
CA ASP A 11 -5.64 -48.85 -8.00
C ASP A 11 -5.93 -47.50 -8.69
N GLU A 12 -7.20 -47.04 -8.69
CA GLU A 12 -7.60 -45.72 -9.19
C GLU A 12 -6.90 -44.59 -8.41
N ALA A 13 -6.87 -44.67 -7.07
CA ALA A 13 -6.21 -43.69 -6.21
C ALA A 13 -4.69 -43.66 -6.42
N GLU A 14 -4.07 -44.83 -6.56
CA GLU A 14 -2.63 -44.98 -6.85
C GLU A 14 -2.22 -44.33 -8.17
N GLU A 15 -2.97 -44.61 -9.24
CA GLU A 15 -2.71 -44.05 -10.57
C GLU A 15 -2.91 -42.53 -10.60
N GLU A 16 -3.92 -42.02 -9.89
CA GLU A 16 -4.16 -40.59 -9.80
C GLU A 16 -3.08 -39.86 -8.99
N ALA A 17 -2.63 -40.44 -7.88
CA ALA A 17 -1.51 -39.93 -7.10
C ALA A 17 -0.23 -39.86 -7.94
N LYS A 18 0.10 -40.92 -8.69
CA LYS A 18 1.27 -40.93 -9.59
C LYS A 18 1.16 -39.88 -10.70
N ARG A 19 0.00 -39.74 -11.34
CA ARG A 19 -0.22 -38.73 -12.40
C ARG A 19 -0.04 -37.31 -11.91
N ASN A 20 -0.44 -37.02 -10.66
CA ASN A 20 -0.34 -35.70 -10.07
C ASN A 20 0.92 -35.51 -9.21
N SER A 21 1.81 -36.49 -9.19
CA SER A 21 3.07 -36.43 -8.46
C SER A 21 4.20 -35.83 -9.31
N VAL A 22 5.15 -35.21 -8.63
CA VAL A 22 6.43 -34.77 -9.19
C VAL A 22 7.40 -35.96 -9.32
N ASP A 23 7.47 -36.82 -8.31
CA ASP A 23 8.51 -37.85 -8.16
C ASP A 23 7.97 -39.23 -7.73
N GLY A 24 6.66 -39.44 -7.89
CA GLY A 24 5.97 -40.69 -7.57
C GLY A 24 5.37 -40.71 -6.16
N ILE A 25 5.18 -41.92 -5.60
CA ILE A 25 4.63 -42.08 -4.26
C ILE A 25 5.76 -41.90 -3.24
N VAL A 26 5.49 -41.10 -2.22
CA VAL A 26 6.41 -40.83 -1.10
C VAL A 26 6.18 -41.81 0.03
N GLY A 27 4.93 -42.12 0.33
CA GLY A 27 4.56 -43.00 1.44
C GLY A 27 3.07 -43.30 1.44
N ARG A 28 2.58 -43.85 2.54
CA ARG A 28 1.16 -44.21 2.70
C ARG A 28 0.64 -43.82 4.06
N VAL A 29 -0.64 -43.49 4.13
CA VAL A 29 -1.32 -43.28 5.41
C VAL A 29 -1.20 -44.55 6.26
N THR A 30 -0.81 -44.38 7.52
CA THR A 30 -0.51 -45.50 8.42
C THR A 30 -1.71 -46.42 8.63
N ARG A 31 -1.41 -47.67 9.00
CA ARG A 31 -2.41 -48.67 9.41
C ARG A 31 -2.60 -48.74 10.92
N PHE A 32 -1.68 -48.16 11.69
CA PHE A 32 -1.44 -48.53 13.09
C PHE A 32 -2.08 -47.60 14.13
N GLU A 33 -2.45 -46.37 13.74
CA GLU A 33 -3.20 -45.46 14.61
C GLU A 33 -4.54 -45.08 14.00
N ASN A 34 -5.55 -44.88 14.87
CA ASN A 34 -6.84 -44.35 14.45
C ASN A 34 -6.64 -42.92 13.91
N VAL A 35 -6.98 -42.70 12.64
CA VAL A 35 -7.08 -41.35 12.05
C VAL A 35 -8.24 -40.62 12.73
N ARG A 36 -7.98 -39.98 13.88
CA ARG A 36 -8.99 -39.20 14.62
C ARG A 36 -9.08 -37.80 14.05
N VAL A 37 -10.06 -37.57 13.18
CA VAL A 37 -10.48 -36.22 12.80
C VAL A 37 -11.22 -35.60 14.00
N GLY A 38 -10.51 -34.90 14.89
CA GLY A 38 -11.14 -34.20 16.02
C GLY A 38 -10.20 -33.73 17.14
N GLU A 39 -9.38 -34.62 17.72
CA GLU A 39 -8.54 -34.32 18.90
C GLU A 39 -7.06 -34.11 18.56
N SER A 40 -6.62 -34.59 17.40
CA SER A 40 -5.24 -34.48 16.89
C SER A 40 -5.30 -34.11 15.40
N HIS A 41 -4.82 -32.91 15.05
CA HIS A 41 -4.95 -32.33 13.71
C HIS A 41 -3.90 -32.83 12.70
N TYR A 42 -3.42 -34.06 12.83
CA TYR A 42 -2.41 -34.61 11.92
C TYR A 42 -2.78 -36.01 11.41
N VAL A 43 -2.23 -36.35 10.25
CA VAL A 43 -2.32 -37.66 9.60
C VAL A 43 -0.94 -38.26 9.61
N LEU A 44 -0.83 -39.49 10.11
CA LEU A 44 0.43 -40.22 10.09
C LEU A 44 0.65 -40.90 8.75
N VAL A 45 1.84 -40.69 8.20
CA VAL A 45 2.28 -41.25 6.93
C VAL A 45 3.53 -42.08 7.17
N ASP A 46 3.48 -43.35 6.79
CA ASP A 46 4.62 -44.27 6.83
C ASP A 46 5.36 -44.21 5.48
N VAL A 47 6.67 -43.99 5.57
CA VAL A 47 7.59 -43.95 4.43
C VAL A 47 8.58 -45.10 4.59
N ALA A 48 8.64 -46.00 3.60
CA ALA A 48 9.60 -47.09 3.57
C ALA A 48 11.04 -46.55 3.53
N PHE A 49 12.01 -47.32 4.01
CA PHE A 49 13.40 -46.86 4.08
C PHE A 49 13.96 -46.49 2.70
N GLU A 50 13.65 -47.29 1.67
CA GLU A 50 14.06 -47.04 0.28
C GLU A 50 13.44 -45.74 -0.28
N ASP A 51 12.16 -45.50 0.04
CA ASP A 51 11.46 -44.27 -0.37
C ASP A 51 12.00 -43.05 0.40
N TYR A 52 12.35 -43.20 1.67
CA TYR A 52 12.97 -42.15 2.48
C TYR A 52 14.31 -41.70 1.89
N LEU A 53 15.16 -42.64 1.50
CA LEU A 53 16.45 -42.36 0.85
C LEU A 53 16.27 -41.59 -0.47
N ARG A 54 15.24 -41.93 -1.24
CA ARG A 54 14.92 -41.29 -2.52
C ARG A 54 14.30 -39.90 -2.33
N THR A 55 13.33 -39.79 -1.44
CA THR A 55 12.41 -38.64 -1.40
C THR A 55 12.90 -37.54 -0.48
N GLN A 56 13.58 -37.83 0.63
CA GLN A 56 14.12 -36.83 1.56
C GLN A 56 13.12 -35.71 1.95
N VAL A 57 11.95 -36.10 2.44
CA VAL A 57 10.91 -35.15 2.90
C VAL A 57 11.44 -34.22 3.99
N ARG A 58 11.04 -32.96 3.97
CA ARG A 58 11.44 -31.93 4.95
C ARG A 58 10.25 -31.37 5.72
N ARG A 59 10.52 -30.84 6.92
CA ARG A 59 9.53 -30.09 7.71
C ARG A 59 9.11 -28.82 6.96
N GLY A 60 7.82 -28.51 6.96
CA GLY A 60 7.25 -27.38 6.20
C GLY A 60 6.98 -27.70 4.72
N GLU A 61 7.20 -28.93 4.27
CA GLU A 61 6.92 -29.35 2.90
C GLU A 61 5.42 -29.64 2.68
N TYR A 62 4.88 -29.31 1.51
CA TYR A 62 3.52 -29.66 1.12
C TYR A 62 3.47 -31.08 0.56
N LEU A 63 2.63 -31.94 1.16
CA LEU A 63 2.33 -33.26 0.63
C LEU A 63 0.83 -33.39 0.37
N ALA A 64 0.48 -34.25 -0.58
CA ALA A 64 -0.90 -34.56 -0.93
C ALA A 64 -1.22 -36.03 -0.63
N ILE A 65 -2.43 -36.29 -0.17
CA ILE A 65 -2.99 -37.62 0.04
C ILE A 65 -4.17 -37.80 -0.91
N ARG A 66 -4.13 -38.85 -1.74
CA ARG A 66 -5.31 -39.25 -2.52
C ARG A 66 -6.10 -40.29 -1.73
N SER A 67 -7.23 -39.90 -1.14
CA SER A 67 -8.05 -40.83 -0.35
C SER A 67 -8.81 -41.81 -1.26
N ILE A 68 -9.08 -43.01 -0.75
CA ILE A 68 -9.58 -44.16 -1.53
C ILE A 68 -11.11 -44.13 -1.64
N ILE A 69 -11.80 -44.03 -0.50
CA ILE A 69 -13.25 -44.07 -0.39
C ILE A 69 -13.83 -42.66 -0.56
N PRO A 70 -13.49 -41.66 0.28
CA PRO A 70 -13.71 -40.27 -0.08
C PRO A 70 -12.85 -39.95 -1.30
N ARG A 71 -13.47 -39.71 -2.44
CA ARG A 71 -12.76 -39.30 -3.66
C ARG A 71 -12.35 -37.84 -3.55
N VAL A 72 -11.42 -37.56 -2.64
CA VAL A 72 -10.78 -36.26 -2.45
C VAL A 72 -9.26 -36.39 -2.51
N THR A 73 -8.59 -35.32 -2.94
CA THR A 73 -7.15 -35.12 -2.76
C THR A 73 -6.97 -34.10 -1.66
N MET A 74 -6.37 -34.51 -0.55
CA MET A 74 -6.07 -33.65 0.58
C MET A 74 -4.65 -33.11 0.47
N VAL A 75 -4.45 -31.83 0.74
CA VAL A 75 -3.12 -31.21 0.86
C VAL A 75 -2.88 -30.84 2.30
N GLY A 76 -1.69 -31.18 2.80
CA GLY A 76 -1.23 -30.84 4.14
C GLY A 76 0.23 -30.40 4.16
N VAL A 77 0.68 -29.93 5.32
CA VAL A 77 2.08 -29.53 5.55
C VAL A 77 2.73 -30.47 6.56
N VAL A 78 3.97 -30.86 6.28
CA VAL A 78 4.77 -31.73 7.16
C VAL A 78 5.14 -30.97 8.44
N GLU A 79 4.57 -31.39 9.56
CA GLU A 79 4.79 -30.78 10.88
C GLU A 79 5.99 -31.39 11.59
N ALA A 80 6.11 -32.72 11.54
CA ALA A 80 7.20 -33.47 12.17
C ALA A 80 7.58 -34.70 11.35
N ILE A 81 8.84 -35.10 11.47
CA ILE A 81 9.42 -36.29 10.85
C ILE A 81 10.12 -37.07 11.95
N THR A 82 9.69 -38.30 12.17
CA THR A 82 10.21 -39.17 13.23
C THR A 82 10.91 -40.36 12.61
N ARG A 83 12.14 -40.59 13.05
CA ARG A 83 12.90 -41.80 12.79
C ARG A 83 13.43 -42.33 14.11
N SER A 84 13.32 -43.64 14.30
CA SER A 84 13.84 -44.33 15.46
C SER A 84 14.67 -45.51 15.00
N ASP A 85 15.83 -45.69 15.62
CA ASP A 85 16.58 -46.94 15.50
C ASP A 85 15.71 -48.12 15.95
N MET A 86 15.93 -49.30 15.39
CA MET A 86 15.17 -50.51 15.74
C MET A 86 15.24 -50.81 17.24
N LEU A 87 16.41 -50.69 17.86
CA LEU A 87 16.60 -50.92 19.31
C LEU A 87 15.91 -49.84 20.14
N ALA A 88 15.99 -48.58 19.70
CA ALA A 88 15.29 -47.47 20.35
C ALA A 88 13.76 -47.66 20.32
N SER A 89 13.23 -48.14 19.19
CA SER A 89 11.80 -48.46 19.02
C SER A 89 11.34 -49.59 19.95
N LEU A 90 12.21 -50.58 20.16
CA LEU A 90 12.00 -51.67 21.12
C LEU A 90 12.31 -51.29 22.57
N LYS A 91 12.75 -50.04 22.83
CA LYS A 91 13.19 -49.53 24.13
C LYS A 91 14.32 -50.36 24.76
N ILE A 92 15.18 -50.96 23.93
CA ILE A 92 16.34 -51.73 24.35
C ILE A 92 17.52 -50.76 24.49
N ARG A 93 18.17 -50.75 25.65
CA ARG A 93 19.42 -49.99 25.89
C ARG A 93 20.60 -50.95 25.81
N GLU A 94 21.48 -50.75 24.84
CA GLU A 94 22.74 -51.49 24.76
C GLU A 94 23.82 -50.89 25.66
N VAL A 95 24.70 -51.76 26.16
CA VAL A 95 25.85 -51.38 27.01
C VAL A 95 27.11 -51.21 26.16
N ASN A 96 27.16 -51.78 24.94
CA ASN A 96 28.30 -51.72 24.02
C ASN A 96 27.89 -51.04 22.71
N ASN A 97 28.67 -50.06 22.22
CA ASN A 97 28.41 -49.35 20.96
C ASN A 97 28.89 -50.16 19.74
N TYR A 98 28.21 -51.24 19.36
CA TYR A 98 28.42 -51.84 18.03
C TYR A 98 27.65 -51.05 16.97
N SER A 99 28.31 -50.61 15.89
CA SER A 99 27.60 -49.96 14.77
C SER A 99 27.08 -51.03 13.80
N ASP A 100 25.83 -51.45 13.96
CA ASP A 100 25.14 -52.24 12.94
C ASP A 100 24.26 -51.30 12.07
N PRO A 101 24.59 -51.07 10.80
CA PRO A 101 23.78 -50.22 9.92
C PRO A 101 22.35 -50.74 9.71
N SER A 102 22.09 -52.03 9.94
CA SER A 102 20.78 -52.62 9.71
C SER A 102 19.70 -52.09 10.66
N THR A 103 20.09 -51.63 11.86
CA THR A 103 19.17 -51.05 12.84
C THR A 103 18.63 -49.68 12.42
N LEU A 104 19.26 -49.04 11.42
CA LEU A 104 18.83 -47.79 10.80
C LEU A 104 17.78 -47.98 9.69
N MET A 105 17.56 -49.22 9.23
CA MET A 105 16.60 -49.57 8.18
C MET A 105 15.15 -49.63 8.72
N THR A 106 14.76 -48.61 9.48
CA THR A 106 13.41 -48.46 10.01
C THR A 106 12.59 -47.51 9.14
N PRO A 107 11.25 -47.71 9.05
CA PRO A 107 10.38 -46.78 8.34
C PRO A 107 10.40 -45.42 9.03
N THR A 108 10.20 -44.38 8.22
CA THR A 108 10.06 -43.01 8.70
C THR A 108 8.59 -42.68 8.85
N THR A 109 8.20 -42.09 9.98
CA THR A 109 6.83 -41.62 10.19
C THR A 109 6.77 -40.11 10.07
N ILE A 110 5.88 -39.62 9.22
CA ILE A 110 5.62 -38.20 8.99
C ILE A 110 4.28 -37.84 9.64
N GLN A 111 4.27 -36.73 10.39
CA GLN A 111 3.05 -36.06 10.82
C GLN A 111 2.68 -34.99 9.80
N LEU A 112 1.54 -35.18 9.12
CA LEU A 112 1.05 -34.29 8.08
C LEU A 112 -0.21 -33.57 8.57
N THR A 113 -0.16 -32.24 8.71
CA THR A 113 -1.31 -31.42 9.15
C THR A 113 -2.18 -31.09 7.94
N PRO A 114 -3.43 -31.57 7.86
CA PRO A 114 -4.34 -31.24 6.75
C PRO A 114 -4.67 -29.75 6.68
N ILE A 115 -4.73 -29.21 5.46
CA ILE A 115 -5.08 -27.81 5.22
C ILE A 115 -6.34 -27.71 4.36
N THR A 116 -6.32 -28.33 3.19
CA THR A 116 -7.44 -28.33 2.24
C THR A 116 -7.69 -29.72 1.68
N GLU A 117 -8.90 -29.93 1.19
CA GLU A 117 -9.25 -31.07 0.35
C GLU A 117 -9.92 -30.59 -0.95
N MET A 118 -9.65 -31.30 -2.04
CA MET A 118 -10.21 -31.05 -3.36
C MET A 118 -10.96 -32.29 -3.84
N ASP A 119 -12.22 -32.14 -4.23
CA ASP A 119 -12.99 -33.24 -4.84
C ASP A 119 -12.65 -33.41 -6.34
N ASP A 120 -13.09 -34.53 -6.94
CA ASP A 120 -12.88 -34.81 -8.37
C ASP A 120 -13.49 -33.76 -9.31
N LYS A 121 -14.43 -32.93 -8.82
CA LYS A 121 -15.01 -31.80 -9.58
C LYS A 121 -14.14 -30.54 -9.48
N GLY A 122 -13.03 -30.60 -8.75
CA GLY A 122 -12.11 -29.50 -8.53
C GLY A 122 -12.57 -28.49 -7.48
N ARG A 123 -13.58 -28.81 -6.65
CA ARG A 123 -14.03 -27.93 -5.57
C ARG A 123 -13.12 -28.09 -4.37
N VAL A 124 -12.60 -26.97 -3.88
CA VAL A 124 -11.67 -26.91 -2.74
C VAL A 124 -12.42 -26.47 -1.49
N ARG A 125 -12.15 -27.14 -0.36
CA ARG A 125 -12.71 -26.81 0.97
C ARG A 125 -11.70 -27.16 2.07
N PRO A 126 -11.91 -26.71 3.32
CA PRO A 126 -11.11 -27.18 4.44
C PRO A 126 -11.15 -28.70 4.56
N ALA A 127 -10.03 -29.29 4.98
CA ALA A 127 -9.92 -30.73 5.17
C ALA A 127 -10.85 -31.20 6.31
N VAL A 128 -11.90 -31.94 5.97
CA VAL A 128 -12.93 -32.44 6.91
C VAL A 128 -13.31 -33.89 6.64
N SER A 129 -12.94 -34.41 5.47
CA SER A 129 -13.18 -35.81 5.11
C SER A 129 -12.25 -36.73 5.92
N PRO A 130 -12.73 -37.91 6.32
CA PRO A 130 -11.84 -38.95 6.85
C PRO A 130 -10.84 -39.37 5.77
N ILE A 131 -9.71 -39.91 6.18
CA ILE A 131 -8.68 -40.42 5.27
C ILE A 131 -8.53 -41.91 5.48
N ASP A 132 -8.60 -42.67 4.38
CA ASP A 132 -8.46 -44.11 4.46
C ASP A 132 -7.00 -44.50 4.74
N PRO A 133 -6.74 -45.45 5.65
CA PRO A 133 -5.45 -46.10 5.76
C PRO A 133 -4.97 -46.62 4.40
N GLN A 134 -3.66 -46.62 4.19
CA GLN A 134 -2.99 -47.00 2.93
C GLN A 134 -3.17 -46.05 1.75
N SER A 135 -3.93 -44.95 1.91
CA SER A 135 -4.04 -43.91 0.88
C SER A 135 -2.63 -43.43 0.45
N PRO A 136 -2.33 -43.37 -0.85
CA PRO A 136 -1.03 -42.94 -1.35
C PRO A 136 -0.76 -41.46 -1.03
N VAL A 137 0.46 -41.19 -0.58
CA VAL A 137 0.96 -39.85 -0.28
C VAL A 137 2.04 -39.47 -1.28
N PHE A 138 1.98 -38.26 -1.82
CA PHE A 138 2.85 -37.82 -2.91
C PHE A 138 3.12 -36.31 -2.85
N ARG A 139 4.15 -35.85 -3.56
CA ARG A 139 4.41 -34.42 -3.77
C ARG A 139 3.54 -33.88 -4.89
N PRO A 140 2.63 -32.93 -4.64
CA PRO A 140 1.74 -32.44 -5.66
C PRO A 140 2.50 -31.64 -6.73
N ARG A 141 2.11 -31.80 -8.00
CA ARG A 141 2.55 -30.90 -9.07
C ARG A 141 2.11 -29.46 -8.83
N PRO A 142 2.83 -28.46 -9.36
CA PRO A 142 2.54 -27.05 -9.15
C PRO A 142 1.07 -26.68 -9.42
N GLU A 143 0.47 -27.17 -10.50
CA GLU A 143 -0.90 -26.82 -10.89
C GLU A 143 -1.93 -27.36 -9.88
N LEU A 144 -1.71 -28.57 -9.37
CA LEU A 144 -2.57 -29.16 -8.34
C LEU A 144 -2.43 -28.39 -7.03
N LEU A 145 -1.20 -28.03 -6.66
CA LEU A 145 -0.93 -27.28 -5.43
C LEU A 145 -1.52 -25.87 -5.47
N GLU A 146 -1.30 -25.13 -6.57
CA GLU A 146 -1.89 -23.79 -6.77
C GLU A 146 -3.42 -23.85 -6.60
N LYS A 147 -4.07 -24.82 -7.25
CA LYS A 147 -5.51 -25.03 -7.16
C LYS A 147 -5.96 -25.42 -5.76
N ALA A 148 -5.30 -26.40 -5.13
CA ALA A 148 -5.67 -26.89 -3.80
C ALA A 148 -5.47 -25.85 -2.69
N LEU A 149 -4.51 -24.93 -2.85
CA LEU A 149 -4.34 -23.78 -1.95
C LEU A 149 -5.31 -22.63 -2.26
N GLY A 150 -6.10 -22.75 -3.32
CA GLY A 150 -7.06 -21.73 -3.75
C GLY A 150 -6.42 -20.50 -4.40
N ILE A 151 -5.13 -20.57 -4.77
CA ILE A 151 -4.41 -19.47 -5.39
C ILE A 151 -5.12 -19.09 -6.70
N PRO A 152 -5.40 -17.79 -6.96
CA PRO A 152 -6.05 -17.37 -8.18
C PRO A 152 -5.26 -17.76 -9.45
N GLU A 153 -5.98 -18.20 -10.48
CA GLU A 153 -5.41 -18.52 -11.80
C GLU A 153 -4.86 -17.27 -12.51
N LYS A 154 -5.52 -16.12 -12.31
CA LYS A 154 -5.16 -14.82 -12.89
C LYS A 154 -4.82 -13.82 -11.81
N GLY A 155 -3.89 -12.93 -12.10
CA GLY A 155 -3.48 -11.85 -11.19
C GLY A 155 -2.01 -11.49 -11.33
N ILE A 156 -1.54 -10.64 -10.43
CA ILE A 156 -0.14 -10.24 -10.34
C ILE A 156 0.66 -11.36 -9.69
N VAL A 157 1.69 -11.87 -10.37
CA VAL A 157 2.60 -12.88 -9.81
C VAL A 157 3.59 -12.20 -8.87
N VAL A 158 3.38 -12.38 -7.56
CA VAL A 158 4.18 -11.73 -6.50
C VAL A 158 5.35 -12.59 -6.03
N GLY A 159 5.30 -13.88 -6.29
CA GLY A 159 6.32 -14.82 -5.89
C GLY A 159 6.00 -16.25 -6.27
N LYS A 160 6.80 -17.17 -5.75
CA LYS A 160 6.62 -18.61 -5.85
C LYS A 160 6.41 -19.22 -4.46
N VAL A 161 5.70 -20.34 -4.38
CA VAL A 161 5.45 -21.06 -3.13
C VAL A 161 6.79 -21.49 -2.51
N TYR A 162 6.91 -21.28 -1.20
CA TYR A 162 8.06 -21.70 -0.41
C TYR A 162 7.66 -22.91 0.43
N SER A 163 8.32 -24.04 0.21
CA SER A 163 7.95 -25.34 0.78
C SER A 163 9.19 -26.10 1.22
N GLY A 164 9.22 -26.59 2.45
CA GLY A 164 10.34 -27.41 2.95
C GLY A 164 11.71 -26.69 2.96
N GLY A 165 11.71 -25.36 3.01
CA GLY A 165 12.93 -24.55 2.94
C GLY A 165 13.37 -24.15 1.52
N GLU A 166 12.62 -24.54 0.49
CA GLU A 166 12.97 -24.30 -0.91
C GLU A 166 11.83 -23.60 -1.68
N VAL A 167 12.18 -22.95 -2.79
CA VAL A 167 11.20 -22.39 -3.73
C VAL A 167 10.81 -23.46 -4.72
N ILE A 168 9.50 -23.66 -4.90
CA ILE A 168 8.97 -24.60 -5.89
C ILE A 168 8.31 -23.86 -7.07
N GLU A 169 8.13 -24.55 -8.20
CA GLU A 169 7.58 -23.97 -9.45
C GLU A 169 6.06 -23.68 -9.41
N ALA A 170 5.48 -23.48 -8.22
CA ALA A 170 4.10 -23.01 -8.04
C ALA A 170 4.09 -21.50 -7.79
N ASN A 171 3.30 -20.74 -8.55
CA ASN A 171 3.21 -19.29 -8.43
C ASN A 171 2.21 -18.87 -7.36
N VAL A 172 2.47 -17.73 -6.74
CA VAL A 172 1.51 -17.04 -5.87
C VAL A 172 1.05 -15.76 -6.57
N ARG A 173 -0.27 -15.62 -6.72
CA ARG A 173 -0.90 -14.52 -7.48
C ARG A 173 -1.87 -13.74 -6.61
N LEU A 174 -1.91 -12.42 -6.82
CA LEU A 174 -2.94 -11.54 -6.26
C LEU A 174 -3.89 -11.10 -7.39
N ASP A 175 -5.14 -11.56 -7.33
CA ASP A 175 -6.18 -11.17 -8.27
C ASP A 175 -6.75 -9.77 -7.95
N GLU A 176 -7.60 -9.25 -8.84
CA GLU A 176 -8.27 -7.96 -8.64
C GLU A 176 -9.10 -7.95 -7.34
N PHE A 177 -9.75 -9.07 -6.99
CA PHE A 177 -10.48 -9.17 -5.73
C PHE A 177 -9.54 -8.93 -4.54
N THR A 178 -8.41 -9.63 -4.50
CA THR A 178 -7.41 -9.49 -3.43
C THR A 178 -6.90 -8.05 -3.33
N LEU A 179 -6.58 -7.42 -4.46
CA LEU A 179 -6.01 -6.06 -4.48
C LEU A 179 -7.01 -4.96 -4.12
N THR A 180 -8.28 -5.10 -4.52
CA THR A 180 -9.35 -4.15 -4.17
C THR A 180 -9.85 -4.27 -2.73
N HIS A 181 -9.42 -5.30 -2.00
CA HIS A 181 -9.63 -5.46 -0.56
C HIS A 181 -8.38 -5.15 0.28
N HIS A 182 -7.43 -4.45 -0.35
CA HIS A 182 -6.23 -3.89 0.24
C HIS A 182 -5.24 -4.92 0.79
N VAL A 183 -3.97 -4.55 0.69
CA VAL A 183 -2.84 -5.39 1.07
C VAL A 183 -2.00 -4.63 2.07
N LEU A 184 -1.75 -5.24 3.23
CA LEU A 184 -0.82 -4.73 4.22
C LEU A 184 0.45 -5.59 4.20
N LEU A 185 1.57 -4.96 3.86
CA LEU A 185 2.90 -5.56 3.79
C LEU A 185 3.70 -5.19 5.04
N ILE A 186 4.10 -6.19 5.83
CA ILE A 186 4.80 -5.97 7.10
C ILE A 186 6.11 -6.74 7.07
N GLY A 187 7.20 -6.10 7.48
CA GLY A 187 8.52 -6.72 7.54
C GLY A 187 9.60 -5.77 8.03
N THR A 188 10.61 -6.34 8.69
CA THR A 188 11.78 -5.60 9.16
C THR A 188 12.60 -4.99 8.01
N THR A 189 13.55 -4.11 8.33
CA THR A 189 14.50 -3.59 7.34
C THR A 189 15.24 -4.75 6.65
N GLY A 190 15.38 -4.66 5.33
CA GLY A 190 16.02 -5.70 4.52
C GLY A 190 15.21 -6.99 4.33
N SER A 191 13.95 -7.07 4.79
CA SER A 191 13.11 -8.26 4.62
C SER A 191 12.61 -8.46 3.17
N GLY A 192 12.75 -7.46 2.30
CA GLY A 192 12.31 -7.51 0.90
C GLY A 192 10.99 -6.77 0.60
N LYS A 193 10.52 -5.86 1.47
CA LYS A 193 9.28 -5.08 1.25
C LYS A 193 9.31 -4.30 -0.06
N THR A 194 10.31 -3.44 -0.24
CA THR A 194 10.45 -2.60 -1.44
C THR A 194 10.62 -3.46 -2.69
N THR A 195 11.34 -4.59 -2.61
CA THR A 195 11.44 -5.59 -3.69
C THR A 195 10.07 -6.13 -4.09
N PHE A 196 9.22 -6.50 -3.12
CA PHE A 196 7.86 -6.95 -3.36
C PHE A 196 7.01 -5.85 -4.02
N LEU A 197 7.08 -4.61 -3.53
CA LEU A 197 6.34 -3.49 -4.13
C LEU A 197 6.80 -3.19 -5.56
N LYS A 198 8.12 -3.15 -5.82
CA LYS A 198 8.69 -2.98 -7.16
C LYS A 198 8.21 -4.07 -8.12
N ARG A 199 8.11 -5.33 -7.64
CA ARG A 199 7.55 -6.45 -8.41
C ARG A 199 6.07 -6.26 -8.73
N VAL A 200 5.28 -5.79 -7.76
CA VAL A 200 3.87 -5.48 -7.99
C VAL A 200 3.74 -4.37 -9.04
N VAL A 201 4.57 -3.33 -8.99
CA VAL A 201 4.55 -2.20 -9.95
C VAL A 201 4.92 -2.68 -11.36
N SER A 202 6.03 -3.42 -11.52
CA SER A 202 6.59 -3.80 -12.83
C SER A 202 5.84 -4.94 -13.55
N GLN A 203 4.94 -5.65 -12.87
CA GLN A 203 4.19 -6.76 -13.47
C GLN A 203 3.02 -6.28 -14.34
N ASP A 204 3.01 -6.74 -15.59
CA ASP A 204 1.97 -6.45 -16.60
C ASP A 204 1.00 -7.61 -16.84
N SER A 205 1.01 -8.65 -16.00
CA SER A 205 0.10 -9.80 -16.11
C SER A 205 -1.38 -9.44 -15.90
N MET A 206 -1.67 -8.22 -15.43
CA MET A 206 -3.01 -7.68 -15.24
C MET A 206 -3.02 -6.20 -15.56
N GLU A 207 -4.06 -5.73 -16.26
CA GLU A 207 -4.23 -4.31 -16.54
C GLU A 207 -4.48 -3.53 -15.24
N LYS A 208 -3.57 -2.60 -14.93
CA LYS A 208 -3.60 -1.80 -13.72
C LYS A 208 -2.92 -0.45 -13.94
N GLN A 209 -3.34 0.52 -13.15
CA GLN A 209 -2.62 1.76 -12.90
C GLN A 209 -1.90 1.64 -11.54
N SER A 210 -0.65 2.07 -11.47
CA SER A 210 0.14 2.11 -10.24
C SER A 210 0.38 3.56 -9.85
N VAL A 211 -0.01 3.96 -8.63
CA VAL A 211 0.27 5.28 -8.07
C VAL A 211 1.11 5.06 -6.82
N VAL A 212 2.39 5.39 -6.89
CA VAL A 212 3.37 5.10 -5.84
C VAL A 212 3.75 6.37 -5.11
N PHE A 213 3.67 6.38 -3.79
CA PHE A 213 4.24 7.41 -2.94
C PHE A 213 5.62 6.94 -2.50
N ASP A 214 6.64 7.50 -3.14
CA ASP A 214 8.02 7.05 -3.05
C ASP A 214 8.82 7.97 -2.13
N ARG A 215 9.22 7.43 -0.98
CA ARG A 215 9.95 8.16 0.05
C ARG A 215 11.43 8.36 -0.30
N GLN A 216 12.02 7.44 -1.09
CA GLN A 216 13.48 7.33 -1.26
C GLN A 216 13.95 7.53 -2.71
N GLY A 217 13.03 7.76 -3.66
CA GLY A 217 13.34 7.86 -5.09
C GLY A 217 13.62 6.50 -5.75
N ASP A 218 13.28 5.42 -5.05
CA ASP A 218 13.60 4.04 -5.41
C ASP A 218 12.75 3.53 -6.58
N PHE A 219 11.53 4.06 -6.72
CA PHE A 219 10.61 3.77 -7.81
C PHE A 219 10.85 4.68 -9.02
N VAL A 220 11.42 5.87 -8.83
CA VAL A 220 11.90 6.69 -9.96
C VAL A 220 13.02 5.95 -10.70
N ARG A 221 13.96 5.34 -9.97
CA ARG A 221 14.99 4.48 -10.55
C ARG A 221 14.40 3.26 -11.25
N LEU A 222 13.42 2.59 -10.62
CA LEU A 222 12.69 1.49 -11.27
C LEU A 222 12.03 1.96 -12.58
N ALA A 223 11.47 3.17 -12.61
CA ALA A 223 10.84 3.71 -13.79
C ALA A 223 11.83 3.88 -14.94
N LEU A 224 13.00 4.45 -14.66
CA LEU A 224 14.07 4.63 -15.65
C LEU A 224 14.56 3.30 -16.22
N GLU A 225 14.70 2.28 -15.36
CA GLU A 225 15.26 0.98 -15.73
C GLU A 225 14.27 0.02 -16.41
N LYS A 226 13.02 -0.01 -15.93
CA LYS A 226 12.07 -1.10 -16.25
C LYS A 226 10.73 -0.65 -16.79
N LEU A 227 10.34 0.61 -16.58
CA LEU A 227 9.05 1.11 -17.06
C LEU A 227 9.27 1.87 -18.37
N ARG A 228 8.44 1.59 -19.38
CA ARG A 228 8.50 2.31 -20.66
C ARG A 228 8.09 3.77 -20.51
N ASP A 229 6.98 3.98 -19.84
CA ASP A 229 6.38 5.29 -19.59
C ASP A 229 6.00 5.41 -18.12
N ALA A 230 6.36 6.54 -17.50
CA ALA A 230 5.94 6.89 -16.14
C ALA A 230 5.84 8.41 -15.95
N THR A 231 4.87 8.83 -15.14
CA THR A 231 4.76 10.21 -14.68
C THR A 231 5.42 10.34 -13.31
N ILE A 232 6.30 11.32 -13.14
CA ILE A 232 6.91 11.66 -11.86
C ILE A 232 6.31 12.98 -11.37
N VAL A 233 5.55 12.93 -10.29
CA VAL A 233 5.15 14.12 -9.54
C VAL A 233 6.27 14.42 -8.56
N MET A 234 6.95 15.53 -8.78
CA MET A 234 8.09 16.00 -7.97
C MET A 234 7.60 17.19 -7.14
N PRO A 235 7.25 17.02 -5.87
CA PRO A 235 6.90 18.15 -5.03
C PRO A 235 8.13 19.06 -4.84
N VAL A 236 7.93 20.35 -5.09
CA VAL A 236 8.96 21.38 -4.99
C VAL A 236 8.63 22.26 -3.79
N THR A 237 9.67 22.73 -3.10
CA THR A 237 9.52 23.62 -1.95
C THR A 237 10.27 24.93 -2.19
N THR A 238 9.88 26.01 -1.49
CA THR A 238 10.60 27.29 -1.54
C THR A 238 12.02 27.23 -0.97
N LEU A 239 12.41 26.10 -0.38
CA LEU A 239 13.77 25.85 0.12
C LEU A 239 14.71 25.31 -0.96
N MET A 240 14.17 24.90 -2.11
CA MET A 240 14.95 24.48 -3.27
C MET A 240 15.43 25.70 -4.06
N GLU A 241 16.64 25.63 -4.61
CA GLU A 241 17.15 26.67 -5.50
C GLU A 241 16.45 26.60 -6.85
N GLY A 242 15.78 27.68 -7.25
CA GLY A 242 15.07 27.77 -8.53
C GLY A 242 13.84 28.66 -8.45
N SER A 243 13.35 29.11 -9.61
CA SER A 243 12.10 29.87 -9.73
C SER A 243 11.34 29.60 -11.01
N THR A 244 11.95 28.84 -11.93
CA THR A 244 11.38 28.46 -13.21
C THR A 244 11.24 26.95 -13.31
N THR A 245 10.40 26.47 -14.23
CA THR A 245 10.26 25.04 -14.51
C THR A 245 11.58 24.43 -14.98
N GLU A 246 12.39 25.18 -15.73
CA GLU A 246 13.72 24.75 -16.20
C GLU A 246 14.68 24.47 -15.05
N ASP A 247 14.69 25.31 -14.01
CA ASP A 247 15.54 25.11 -12.82
C ASP A 247 15.25 23.77 -12.15
N TYR A 248 13.97 23.43 -11.95
CA TYR A 248 13.58 22.17 -11.30
C TYR A 248 13.81 20.96 -12.19
N VAL A 249 13.69 21.12 -13.51
CA VAL A 249 14.07 20.06 -14.47
C VAL A 249 15.57 19.78 -14.35
N ASN A 250 16.41 20.81 -14.30
CA ASN A 250 17.86 20.64 -14.13
C ASN A 250 18.19 19.93 -12.81
N LEU A 251 17.57 20.33 -11.69
CA LEU A 251 17.71 19.62 -10.41
C LEU A 251 17.33 18.13 -10.51
N PHE A 252 16.24 17.83 -11.20
CA PHE A 252 15.82 16.44 -11.41
C PHE A 252 16.84 15.64 -12.22
N LEU A 253 17.35 16.21 -13.31
CA LEU A 253 18.35 15.58 -14.18
C LEU A 253 19.69 15.38 -13.45
N ASP A 254 20.09 16.30 -12.58
CA ASP A 254 21.29 16.15 -11.76
C ASP A 254 21.20 14.93 -10.81
N ARG A 255 19.99 14.64 -10.28
CA ARG A 255 19.76 13.52 -9.37
C ARG A 255 19.62 12.17 -10.10
N TYR A 256 18.91 12.15 -11.23
CA TYR A 256 18.47 10.91 -11.88
C TYR A 256 19.13 10.63 -13.23
N GLY A 257 19.99 11.54 -13.71
CA GLY A 257 20.73 11.42 -14.96
C GLY A 257 20.13 12.25 -16.09
N ASN A 258 20.97 12.55 -17.08
CA ASN A 258 20.60 13.40 -18.22
C ASN A 258 19.63 12.70 -19.18
N ALA A 259 18.62 13.45 -19.63
CA ALA A 259 17.72 13.06 -20.71
C ALA A 259 18.32 13.45 -22.07
N LYS A 260 17.94 12.71 -23.13
CA LYS A 260 18.30 13.03 -24.52
C LYS A 260 17.55 14.25 -25.05
N ASP A 261 16.27 14.33 -24.70
CA ASP A 261 15.39 15.44 -25.10
C ASP A 261 14.51 15.87 -23.93
N VAL A 262 14.23 17.16 -23.87
CA VAL A 262 13.48 17.83 -22.81
C VAL A 262 12.47 18.77 -23.46
N VAL A 263 11.18 18.47 -23.31
CA VAL A 263 10.09 19.27 -23.88
C VAL A 263 9.16 19.74 -22.78
N ILE A 264 9.15 21.06 -22.52
CA ILE A 264 8.27 21.68 -21.53
C ILE A 264 6.87 21.83 -22.12
N GLY A 265 5.91 21.06 -21.59
CA GLY A 265 4.50 21.12 -21.93
C GLY A 265 3.69 21.98 -20.95
N HIS A 266 2.37 22.01 -21.17
CA HIS A 266 1.44 22.78 -20.33
C HIS A 266 1.07 22.09 -19.01
N GLU A 267 1.10 20.75 -18.95
CA GLU A 267 0.74 19.98 -17.73
C GLU A 267 1.92 19.21 -17.13
N TYR A 268 2.99 19.03 -17.89
CA TYR A 268 4.19 18.27 -17.52
C TYR A 268 5.36 18.63 -18.44
N VAL A 269 6.57 18.25 -18.04
CA VAL A 269 7.78 18.26 -18.86
C VAL A 269 8.06 16.83 -19.33
N SER A 270 8.19 16.64 -20.64
CA SER A 270 8.55 15.33 -21.20
C SER A 270 10.07 15.18 -21.23
N LEU A 271 10.58 14.08 -20.67
CA LEU A 271 11.99 13.72 -20.63
C LEU A 271 12.17 12.39 -21.37
N GLU A 272 12.96 12.38 -22.45
CA GLU A 272 13.24 11.18 -23.22
C GLU A 272 14.60 10.59 -22.84
N TYR A 273 14.62 9.32 -22.41
CA TYR A 273 15.84 8.56 -22.10
C TYR A 273 16.09 7.51 -23.18
N GLU A 274 17.16 6.72 -23.06
CA GLU A 274 17.48 5.67 -24.04
C GLU A 274 16.37 4.64 -24.23
N ASN A 275 15.77 4.18 -23.12
CA ASN A 275 14.82 3.06 -23.12
C ASN A 275 13.48 3.39 -22.43
N SER A 276 13.30 4.63 -21.99
CA SER A 276 12.15 5.07 -21.21
C SER A 276 11.81 6.53 -21.48
N ARG A 277 10.54 6.89 -21.22
CA ARG A 277 10.05 8.26 -21.28
C ARG A 277 9.40 8.62 -19.95
N LEU A 278 9.84 9.73 -19.38
CA LEU A 278 9.27 10.27 -18.15
C LEU A 278 8.47 11.53 -18.43
N TYR A 279 7.37 11.70 -17.70
CA TYR A 279 6.58 12.92 -17.66
C TYR A 279 6.75 13.55 -16.27
N LEU A 280 7.65 14.53 -16.16
CA LEU A 280 7.97 15.21 -14.91
C LEU A 280 6.97 16.34 -14.64
N VAL A 281 6.44 16.38 -13.42
CA VAL A 281 5.55 17.42 -12.93
C VAL A 281 6.18 18.04 -11.68
N PRO A 282 7.02 19.09 -11.82
CA PRO A 282 7.42 19.91 -10.68
C PRO A 282 6.16 20.54 -10.08
N TYR A 283 5.80 20.15 -8.85
CA TYR A 283 4.48 20.38 -8.27
C TYR A 283 4.57 21.16 -6.96
N SER A 284 3.68 22.14 -6.77
CA SER A 284 3.42 22.71 -5.44
C SER A 284 1.92 22.90 -5.23
N ILE A 285 1.51 23.05 -3.96
CA ILE A 285 0.09 23.22 -3.67
C ILE A 285 -0.28 24.70 -3.86
N ALA A 286 -1.29 24.99 -4.68
CA ALA A 286 -1.88 26.33 -4.68
C ALA A 286 -2.64 26.57 -3.37
N PHE A 287 -2.15 27.46 -2.50
CA PHE A 287 -2.80 27.72 -1.21
C PHE A 287 -4.22 28.25 -1.41
N SER A 288 -4.40 29.13 -2.40
CA SER A 288 -5.71 29.71 -2.76
C SER A 288 -6.81 28.68 -3.05
N GLU A 289 -6.45 27.48 -3.54
CA GLU A 289 -7.39 26.40 -3.82
C GLU A 289 -7.75 25.60 -2.58
N VAL A 290 -6.80 25.44 -1.65
CA VAL A 290 -6.97 24.63 -0.44
C VAL A 290 -7.35 25.44 0.79
N MET A 291 -7.23 26.77 0.75
CA MET A 291 -7.38 27.67 1.89
C MET A 291 -8.63 27.42 2.74
N MET A 292 -9.79 27.15 2.13
CA MET A 292 -11.03 26.83 2.87
C MET A 292 -10.96 25.48 3.57
N ASN A 293 -10.35 24.48 2.95
CA ASN A 293 -10.25 23.10 3.44
C ASN A 293 -8.89 22.78 4.08
N PHE A 294 -8.05 23.79 4.35
CA PHE A 294 -6.70 23.61 4.86
C PHE A 294 -6.70 22.73 6.13
N HIS A 295 -7.61 23.00 7.07
CA HIS A 295 -7.83 22.18 8.27
C HIS A 295 -8.11 20.68 8.03
N LYS A 296 -8.60 20.30 6.84
CA LYS A 296 -8.87 18.89 6.47
C LYS A 296 -7.64 18.20 5.89
N MET A 297 -6.58 18.94 5.59
CA MET A 297 -5.35 18.43 5.01
C MET A 297 -4.17 18.49 5.98
N THR A 298 -4.33 19.22 7.08
CA THR A 298 -3.33 19.40 8.12
C THR A 298 -3.67 18.56 9.35
N PRO A 299 -3.19 17.30 9.45
CA PRO A 299 -3.53 16.44 10.58
C PRO A 299 -3.09 17.03 11.94
N TYR A 300 -2.08 17.89 11.95
CA TYR A 300 -1.52 18.50 13.15
C TYR A 300 -2.24 19.78 13.64
N MET A 301 -3.32 20.19 12.97
CA MET A 301 -4.13 21.31 13.45
C MET A 301 -4.90 20.93 14.72
N SER A 302 -4.90 21.82 15.73
CA SER A 302 -5.60 21.56 16.98
C SER A 302 -7.12 21.40 16.79
N PRO A 303 -7.81 20.60 17.62
CA PRO A 303 -9.27 20.47 17.62
C PRO A 303 -10.04 21.78 17.51
N ALA A 304 -9.71 22.73 18.39
CA ALA A 304 -10.36 24.02 18.41
C ALA A 304 -10.11 24.82 17.13
N ALA A 305 -8.90 24.79 16.58
CA ALA A 305 -8.56 25.50 15.35
C ALA A 305 -9.26 24.91 14.12
N SER A 306 -9.29 23.57 14.02
CA SER A 306 -9.91 22.87 12.90
C SER A 306 -11.42 23.13 12.83
N LEU A 307 -12.10 23.10 13.97
CA LEU A 307 -13.55 23.34 14.05
C LEU A 307 -13.95 24.76 13.60
N VAL A 308 -13.12 25.77 13.86
CA VAL A 308 -13.43 27.17 13.54
C VAL A 308 -12.85 27.64 12.20
N TRP A 309 -11.99 26.84 11.56
CA TRP A 309 -11.21 27.26 10.39
C TRP A 309 -12.08 27.77 9.23
N GLU A 310 -13.11 27.01 8.83
CA GLU A 310 -13.97 27.42 7.72
C GLU A 310 -14.72 28.73 8.02
N SER A 311 -15.18 28.89 9.26
CA SER A 311 -15.85 30.11 9.73
C SER A 311 -14.90 31.30 9.75
N LEU A 312 -13.66 31.08 10.18
CA LEU A 312 -12.60 32.08 10.18
C LEU A 312 -12.28 32.57 8.77
N MET A 313 -12.09 31.65 7.82
CA MET A 313 -11.81 32.01 6.43
C MET A 313 -12.99 32.71 5.77
N ARG A 314 -14.22 32.25 6.04
CA ARG A 314 -15.45 32.91 5.56
C ARG A 314 -15.56 34.33 6.09
N LYS A 315 -15.30 34.54 7.38
CA LYS A 315 -15.36 35.86 7.99
C LYS A 315 -14.28 36.79 7.45
N THR A 316 -13.08 36.27 7.21
CA THR A 316 -11.98 37.01 6.56
C THR A 316 -12.39 37.47 5.16
N LYS A 317 -12.96 36.56 4.35
CA LYS A 317 -13.51 36.88 3.02
C LYS A 317 -14.58 37.97 3.09
N GLU A 318 -15.54 37.87 4.01
CA GLU A 318 -16.59 38.89 4.20
C GLU A 318 -15.98 40.27 4.49
N LEU A 319 -15.05 40.35 5.45
CA LEU A 319 -14.40 41.61 5.83
C LEU A 319 -13.68 42.28 4.65
N LEU A 320 -12.97 41.48 3.84
CA LEU A 320 -12.31 41.95 2.63
C LEU A 320 -13.31 42.45 1.59
N ILE A 321 -14.39 41.70 1.33
CA ILE A 321 -15.43 42.09 0.37
C ILE A 321 -16.10 43.40 0.77
N TYR A 322 -16.50 43.56 2.04
CA TYR A 322 -17.14 44.79 2.51
C TYR A 322 -16.19 46.00 2.41
N ASN A 323 -14.91 45.83 2.73
CA ASN A 323 -13.92 46.89 2.59
C ASN A 323 -13.66 47.25 1.11
N LEU A 324 -13.66 46.27 0.21
CA LEU A 324 -13.56 46.49 -1.24
C LEU A 324 -14.76 47.29 -1.76
N MET A 325 -15.98 46.94 -1.34
CA MET A 325 -17.20 47.67 -1.70
C MET A 325 -17.16 49.12 -1.21
N ASP A 326 -16.68 49.36 0.01
CA ASP A 326 -16.56 50.70 0.57
C ASP A 326 -15.42 51.51 -0.11
N TYR A 327 -14.34 50.83 -0.49
CA TYR A 327 -13.22 51.42 -1.22
C TYR A 327 -13.62 51.84 -2.64
N PHE A 328 -14.31 50.99 -3.41
CA PHE A 328 -14.73 51.33 -4.78
C PHE A 328 -16.08 52.07 -4.86
N GLY A 329 -16.89 52.02 -3.80
CA GLY A 329 -18.24 52.55 -3.78
C GLY A 329 -19.28 51.49 -4.19
N LYS A 330 -20.43 51.47 -3.51
CA LYS A 330 -21.48 50.45 -3.69
C LYS A 330 -22.08 50.44 -5.09
N ASP A 331 -22.13 51.59 -5.76
CA ASP A 331 -22.64 51.71 -7.13
C ASP A 331 -21.67 51.14 -8.16
N THR A 332 -20.37 51.30 -7.92
CA THR A 332 -19.30 50.80 -8.80
C THR A 332 -19.05 49.31 -8.60
N LEU A 333 -19.05 48.87 -7.33
CA LEU A 333 -18.79 47.49 -6.93
C LEU A 333 -19.87 47.00 -5.94
N PRO A 334 -21.09 46.70 -6.43
CA PRO A 334 -22.13 46.10 -5.59
C PRO A 334 -21.72 44.69 -5.15
N TYR A 335 -22.39 44.14 -4.12
CA TYR A 335 -21.98 42.89 -3.46
C TYR A 335 -21.75 41.71 -4.42
N THR A 336 -22.66 41.47 -5.38
CA THR A 336 -22.50 40.39 -6.38
C THR A 336 -21.24 40.56 -7.22
N ARG A 337 -20.92 41.79 -7.64
CA ARG A 337 -19.71 42.11 -8.41
C ARG A 337 -18.46 42.07 -7.54
N ALA A 338 -18.56 42.42 -6.25
CA ALA A 338 -17.49 42.31 -5.28
C ALA A 338 -17.12 40.84 -5.01
N LEU A 339 -18.10 39.95 -4.95
CA LEU A 339 -17.90 38.50 -4.85
C LEU A 339 -17.14 37.96 -6.08
N GLU A 340 -17.60 38.32 -7.29
CA GLU A 340 -16.93 37.94 -8.53
C GLU A 340 -15.49 38.49 -8.58
N PHE A 341 -15.30 39.76 -8.23
CA PHE A 341 -13.99 40.38 -8.13
C PHE A 341 -13.07 39.67 -7.13
N TYR A 342 -13.60 39.29 -5.96
CA TYR A 342 -12.85 38.52 -4.99
C TYR A 342 -12.42 37.16 -5.56
N GLU A 343 -13.33 36.38 -6.15
CA GLU A 343 -13.00 35.04 -6.67
C GLU A 343 -12.06 35.08 -7.87
N THR A 344 -12.14 36.10 -8.73
CA THR A 344 -11.37 36.17 -9.98
C THR A 344 -10.07 36.97 -9.89
N GLU A 345 -10.01 37.97 -9.00
CA GLU A 345 -8.85 38.86 -8.88
C GLU A 345 -8.14 38.76 -7.53
N VAL A 346 -8.84 38.53 -6.41
CA VAL A 346 -8.20 38.48 -5.09
C VAL A 346 -7.72 37.07 -4.75
N LYS A 347 -8.65 36.11 -4.70
CA LYS A 347 -8.42 34.74 -4.26
C LYS A 347 -7.24 34.05 -4.97
N PRO A 348 -7.09 34.10 -6.30
CA PRO A 348 -6.00 33.42 -6.99
C PRO A 348 -4.60 33.94 -6.62
N ARG A 349 -4.51 35.10 -5.96
CA ARG A 349 -3.27 35.73 -5.51
C ARG A 349 -3.01 35.53 -4.01
N LEU A 350 -3.91 34.85 -3.31
CA LEU A 350 -3.76 34.58 -1.88
C LEU A 350 -2.80 33.41 -1.67
N SER A 351 -1.77 33.66 -0.87
CA SER A 351 -0.84 32.68 -0.34
C SER A 351 -0.88 32.67 1.19
N ILE A 352 -0.19 31.69 1.78
CA ILE A 352 -0.07 31.58 3.24
C ILE A 352 0.63 32.80 3.87
N ASP A 353 1.54 33.44 3.14
CA ASP A 353 2.20 34.69 3.55
C ASP A 353 1.20 35.82 3.78
N ASN A 354 0.08 35.81 3.05
CA ASN A 354 -0.92 36.86 3.17
C ASN A 354 -1.76 36.76 4.43
N LEU A 355 -1.86 35.58 5.04
CA LEU A 355 -2.54 35.42 6.33
C LEU A 355 -1.64 35.79 7.51
N THR A 356 -0.33 35.89 7.30
CA THR A 356 0.65 36.11 8.37
C THR A 356 1.19 37.53 8.36
N GLU A 357 1.79 37.98 7.25
CA GLU A 357 2.62 39.19 7.27
C GLU A 357 2.53 40.05 6.01
N ARG A 358 2.35 39.44 4.82
CA ARG A 358 2.52 40.15 3.55
C ARG A 358 1.19 40.59 2.95
N PRO A 359 0.98 41.88 2.68
CA PRO A 359 -0.21 42.32 1.96
C PRO A 359 -0.17 41.87 0.50
N VAL A 360 -1.34 41.62 -0.08
CA VAL A 360 -1.48 41.33 -1.52
C VAL A 360 -1.50 42.65 -2.27
N SER A 361 -0.67 42.81 -3.31
CA SER A 361 -0.67 44.03 -4.14
C SER A 361 -0.81 43.65 -5.61
N PHE A 362 -1.77 44.24 -6.32
CA PHE A 362 -2.01 43.98 -7.74
C PHE A 362 -2.80 45.11 -8.43
N GLN A 363 -2.60 45.27 -9.73
CA GLN A 363 -3.43 46.16 -10.55
C GLN A 363 -4.75 45.47 -10.92
N PRO A 364 -5.93 46.01 -10.54
CA PRO A 364 -7.21 45.43 -10.92
C PRO A 364 -7.43 45.52 -12.43
N ARG A 365 -8.02 44.48 -13.03
CA ARG A 365 -8.21 44.42 -14.51
C ARG A 365 -9.27 45.39 -15.00
N LYS A 366 -10.39 45.51 -14.28
CA LYS A 366 -11.59 46.25 -14.72
C LYS A 366 -11.93 47.45 -13.83
N LEU A 367 -11.17 47.69 -12.76
CA LEU A 367 -11.44 48.75 -11.80
C LEU A 367 -10.25 49.71 -11.73
N GLN A 368 -10.54 51.01 -11.62
CA GLN A 368 -9.51 52.03 -11.44
C GLN A 368 -9.25 52.22 -9.94
N VAL A 369 -7.98 52.09 -9.54
CA VAL A 369 -7.53 52.33 -8.17
C VAL A 369 -7.58 53.83 -7.90
N VAL A 370 -8.25 54.22 -6.81
CA VAL A 370 -8.42 55.64 -6.44
C VAL A 370 -7.24 56.07 -5.56
N LYS A 371 -6.33 56.87 -6.12
CA LYS A 371 -5.19 57.42 -5.39
C LYS A 371 -5.68 58.24 -4.18
N GLY A 372 -5.04 58.05 -3.02
CA GLY A 372 -5.35 58.77 -1.78
C GLY A 372 -6.57 58.26 -0.99
N LYS A 373 -7.43 57.40 -1.56
CA LYS A 373 -8.49 56.73 -0.79
C LYS A 373 -7.90 55.56 -0.02
N SER A 374 -8.26 55.39 1.25
CA SER A 374 -7.88 54.24 2.06
C SER A 374 -9.07 53.76 2.88
N LYS A 375 -9.18 52.45 3.03
CA LYS A 375 -10.09 51.75 3.93
C LYS A 375 -9.27 50.86 4.87
N GLU A 376 -9.94 50.17 5.79
CA GLU A 376 -9.28 49.48 6.91
C GLU A 376 -8.28 48.42 6.44
N TYR A 377 -8.62 47.70 5.38
CA TYR A 377 -7.80 46.63 4.76
C TYR A 377 -7.44 46.90 3.30
N VAL A 378 -7.88 48.01 2.71
CA VAL A 378 -7.75 48.28 1.26
C VAL A 378 -7.18 49.67 1.05
N LYS A 379 -6.06 49.77 0.35
CA LYS A 379 -5.43 51.06 0.00
C LYS A 379 -4.66 50.96 -1.31
N PRO A 380 -4.35 52.06 -1.99
CA PRO A 380 -3.34 52.06 -3.03
C PRO A 380 -1.95 51.83 -2.42
N ASP A 381 -1.08 51.11 -3.12
CA ASP A 381 0.36 51.15 -2.85
C ASP A 381 1.02 52.37 -3.52
N ASN A 382 2.35 52.46 -3.38
CA ASN A 382 3.13 53.58 -3.92
C ASN A 382 3.15 53.60 -5.47
N GLU A 383 2.92 52.46 -6.10
CA GLU A 383 2.92 52.28 -7.56
C GLU A 383 1.52 52.48 -8.16
N GLY A 384 0.49 52.61 -7.32
CA GLY A 384 -0.91 52.77 -7.72
C GLY A 384 -1.67 51.45 -7.87
N ASN A 385 -1.08 50.32 -7.46
CA ASN A 385 -1.78 49.04 -7.38
C ASN A 385 -2.73 49.01 -6.18
N LEU A 386 -3.73 48.12 -6.23
CA LEU A 386 -4.59 47.84 -5.10
C LEU A 386 -3.85 46.95 -4.10
N LYS A 387 -3.70 47.43 -2.87
CA LYS A 387 -3.08 46.73 -1.75
C LYS A 387 -4.12 46.28 -0.73
N LEU A 388 -4.12 44.99 -0.43
CA LEU A 388 -5.01 44.31 0.52
C LEU A 388 -4.23 43.80 1.72
N ASP A 389 -4.60 44.27 2.91
CA ASP A 389 -4.05 43.84 4.19
C ASP A 389 -4.85 42.64 4.72
N VAL A 390 -4.55 41.47 4.16
CA VAL A 390 -5.28 40.22 4.42
C VAL A 390 -5.00 39.70 5.84
N SER A 391 -3.77 39.84 6.35
CA SER A 391 -3.42 39.43 7.71
C SER A 391 -4.21 40.20 8.75
N LYS A 392 -4.35 41.52 8.57
CA LYS A 392 -5.19 42.36 9.45
C LYS A 392 -6.67 41.97 9.39
N ALA A 393 -7.20 41.65 8.21
CA ALA A 393 -8.57 41.15 8.07
C ALA A 393 -8.75 39.77 8.76
N PHE A 394 -7.74 38.90 8.67
CA PHE A 394 -7.73 37.58 9.30
C PHE A 394 -7.67 37.67 10.83
N GLU A 395 -6.82 38.55 11.37
CA GLU A 395 -6.77 38.88 12.80
C GLU A 395 -8.11 39.42 13.30
N LYS A 396 -8.71 40.35 12.54
CA LYS A 396 -10.03 40.89 12.90
C LYS A 396 -11.12 39.83 12.86
N ALA A 397 -11.04 38.87 11.94
CA ALA A 397 -11.96 37.74 11.89
C ALA A 397 -11.82 36.86 13.14
N MET A 398 -10.59 36.59 13.61
CA MET A 398 -10.36 35.86 14.88
C MET A 398 -10.93 36.59 16.10
N GLU A 399 -10.84 37.92 16.15
CA GLU A 399 -11.48 38.74 17.18
C GLU A 399 -13.00 38.68 17.11
N SER A 400 -13.56 38.85 15.91
CA SER A 400 -15.01 38.87 15.68
C SER A 400 -15.68 37.55 16.04
N LEU A 401 -14.97 36.43 15.86
CA LEU A 401 -15.41 35.10 16.27
C LEU A 401 -15.14 34.79 17.74
N SER A 402 -14.59 35.74 18.51
CA SER A 402 -14.27 35.59 19.93
C SER A 402 -13.42 34.35 20.23
N LEU A 403 -12.45 34.04 19.35
CA LEU A 403 -11.59 32.86 19.53
C LEU A 403 -10.75 32.99 20.80
N ALA A 404 -10.59 31.89 21.54
CA ALA A 404 -9.74 31.85 22.72
C ALA A 404 -8.27 32.19 22.36
N PRO A 405 -7.50 32.87 23.23
CA PRO A 405 -6.11 33.24 22.95
C PRO A 405 -5.24 32.05 22.53
N GLN A 406 -5.40 30.90 23.20
CA GLN A 406 -4.67 29.67 22.88
C GLN A 406 -4.97 29.15 21.47
N THR A 407 -6.23 29.25 21.02
CA THR A 407 -6.63 28.85 19.66
C THR A 407 -6.03 29.77 18.62
N LYS A 408 -6.03 31.10 18.87
CA LYS A 408 -5.38 32.09 18.00
C LYS A 408 -3.89 31.79 17.85
N GLU A 409 -3.21 31.59 18.99
CA GLU A 409 -1.79 31.28 19.02
C GLU A 409 -1.47 29.95 18.29
N SER A 410 -2.30 28.93 18.49
CA SER A 410 -2.19 27.65 17.78
C SER A 410 -2.32 27.82 16.26
N ILE A 411 -3.25 28.65 15.78
CA ILE A 411 -3.42 28.95 14.36
C ILE A 411 -2.21 29.71 13.82
N SER A 412 -1.74 30.74 14.52
CA SER A 412 -0.57 31.52 14.10
C SER A 412 0.70 30.68 14.04
N ARG A 413 0.93 29.82 15.04
CA ARG A 413 2.06 28.87 15.05
C ARG A 413 1.99 27.92 13.87
N LEU A 414 0.81 27.35 13.60
CA LEU A 414 0.61 26.46 12.46
C LEU A 414 0.92 27.16 11.14
N LEU A 415 0.37 28.35 10.90
CA LEU A 415 0.61 29.09 9.65
C LEU A 415 2.09 29.45 9.46
N LYS A 416 2.78 29.79 10.55
CA LYS A 416 4.22 30.03 10.52
C LYS A 416 4.99 28.76 10.13
N SER A 417 4.68 27.61 10.73
CA SER A 417 5.33 26.34 10.36
C SER A 417 5.11 25.97 8.90
N TYR A 418 3.88 26.13 8.38
CA TYR A 418 3.60 25.81 6.97
C TYR A 418 4.22 26.80 5.98
N LYS A 419 4.44 28.04 6.40
CA LYS A 419 5.27 28.99 5.64
C LYS A 419 6.73 28.52 5.59
N GLU A 420 7.28 28.09 6.73
CA GLU A 420 8.64 27.55 6.82
C GLU A 420 8.81 26.25 6.02
N PHE A 421 7.76 25.44 5.90
CA PHE A 421 7.79 24.21 5.08
C PHE A 421 7.93 24.49 3.59
N GLY A 422 7.44 25.65 3.11
CA GLY A 422 7.64 26.08 1.74
C GLY A 422 6.89 25.29 0.67
N ILE A 423 5.84 24.55 1.02
CA ILE A 423 5.13 23.62 0.10
C ILE A 423 4.03 24.28 -0.75
N PHE A 424 3.79 25.58 -0.56
CA PHE A 424 2.72 26.32 -1.21
C PHE A 424 3.23 27.35 -2.22
N ASP A 425 2.48 27.50 -3.31
CA ASP A 425 2.62 28.60 -4.28
C ASP A 425 4.06 28.83 -4.78
N VAL A 426 4.81 27.75 -5.03
CA VAL A 426 6.21 27.83 -5.45
C VAL A 426 6.30 28.29 -6.91
N PRO A 427 7.03 29.36 -7.24
CA PRO A 427 7.19 29.81 -8.62
C PRO A 427 7.78 28.72 -9.52
N GLY A 428 7.32 28.63 -10.77
CA GLY A 428 7.83 27.68 -11.76
C GLY A 428 7.26 26.25 -11.65
N THR A 429 6.32 26.01 -10.74
CA THR A 429 5.66 24.70 -10.59
C THR A 429 4.28 24.64 -11.23
N PHE A 430 3.82 23.42 -11.50
CA PHE A 430 2.41 23.12 -11.76
C PHE A 430 1.66 23.05 -10.42
N ASN A 431 0.48 23.68 -10.36
CA ASN A 431 -0.32 23.73 -9.13
C ASN A 431 -1.55 22.81 -9.17
N HIS A 432 -1.80 22.19 -10.33
CA HIS A 432 -2.91 21.28 -10.57
C HIS A 432 -2.43 20.09 -11.39
N ILE A 433 -2.83 18.88 -10.97
CA ILE A 433 -2.60 17.67 -11.75
C ILE A 433 -3.90 17.35 -12.50
N GLY A 434 -3.84 17.49 -13.82
CA GLY A 434 -4.97 17.29 -14.71
C GLY A 434 -5.36 15.83 -14.91
N LYS A 435 -6.54 15.61 -15.51
CA LYS A 435 -7.05 14.26 -15.81
C LYS A 435 -6.14 13.48 -16.78
N GLY A 436 -5.41 14.18 -17.66
CA GLY A 436 -4.43 13.57 -18.55
C GLY A 436 -3.35 12.84 -17.76
N VAL A 437 -2.73 13.54 -16.82
CA VAL A 437 -1.72 12.97 -15.91
C VAL A 437 -2.31 11.86 -15.03
N TRP A 438 -3.49 12.06 -14.43
CA TRP A 438 -4.12 11.03 -13.60
C TRP A 438 -4.57 9.77 -14.34
N LYS A 439 -4.59 9.78 -15.67
CA LYS A 439 -4.90 8.60 -16.48
C LYS A 439 -3.68 7.73 -16.75
N GLU A 440 -2.47 8.25 -16.53
CA GLU A 440 -1.23 7.54 -16.85
C GLU A 440 -1.06 6.26 -16.06
N LYS A 441 -0.49 5.24 -16.69
CA LYS A 441 -0.40 3.88 -16.14
C LYS A 441 0.46 3.82 -14.88
N ASN A 442 1.58 4.53 -14.87
CA ASN A 442 2.50 4.56 -13.74
C ASN A 442 2.69 6.02 -13.31
N ILE A 443 2.31 6.33 -12.08
CA ILE A 443 2.47 7.64 -11.46
C ILE A 443 3.30 7.44 -10.20
N ILE A 444 4.40 8.16 -10.08
CA ILE A 444 5.30 8.11 -8.92
C ILE A 444 5.33 9.51 -8.32
N VAL A 445 4.95 9.63 -7.07
CA VAL A 445 5.09 10.83 -6.27
C VAL A 445 6.42 10.72 -5.53
N ASP A 446 7.44 11.44 -6.00
CA ASP A 446 8.78 11.40 -5.43
C ASP A 446 8.87 12.34 -4.22
N LEU A 447 8.57 11.82 -3.04
CA LEU A 447 8.57 12.56 -1.77
C LEU A 447 9.97 12.77 -1.20
N SER A 448 11.01 12.16 -1.79
CA SER A 448 12.40 12.32 -1.32
C SER A 448 12.82 13.79 -1.31
N TRP A 449 12.34 14.57 -2.27
CA TRP A 449 12.58 16.01 -2.37
C TRP A 449 12.04 16.81 -1.18
N VAL A 450 10.88 16.45 -0.64
CA VAL A 450 10.33 17.13 0.54
C VAL A 450 11.14 16.77 1.78
N LEU A 451 11.54 15.51 1.91
CA LEU A 451 12.33 15.05 3.04
C LEU A 451 13.72 15.66 3.07
N ASP A 452 14.40 15.72 1.92
CA ASP A 452 15.77 16.25 1.81
C ASP A 452 15.84 17.75 2.14
N TYR A 453 14.83 18.53 1.74
CA TYR A 453 14.86 20.00 1.88
C TYR A 453 14.10 20.51 3.10
N THR A 454 12.95 19.94 3.43
CA THR A 454 12.11 20.42 4.55
C THR A 454 12.37 19.63 5.84
N ALA A 455 12.75 18.36 5.75
CA ALA A 455 12.90 17.45 6.90
C ALA A 455 11.66 17.39 7.83
N SER A 456 10.46 17.65 7.29
CA SER A 456 9.19 17.71 8.03
C SER A 456 8.23 16.61 7.59
N VAL A 457 7.81 15.79 8.54
CA VAL A 457 6.79 14.76 8.33
C VAL A 457 5.41 15.39 8.12
N GLU A 458 5.14 16.55 8.74
CA GLU A 458 3.92 17.34 8.54
C GLU A 458 3.76 17.78 7.09
N ALA A 459 4.85 18.29 6.48
CA ALA A 459 4.86 18.73 5.08
C ALA A 459 4.61 17.56 4.13
N LEU A 460 5.31 16.45 4.34
CA LEU A 460 5.15 15.20 3.58
C LEU A 460 3.73 14.65 3.67
N ALA A 461 3.16 14.58 4.88
CA ALA A 461 1.80 14.13 5.11
C ALA A 461 0.77 15.04 4.40
N THR A 462 0.96 16.36 4.45
CA THR A 462 0.05 17.32 3.80
C THR A 462 0.03 17.17 2.29
N ILE A 463 1.21 17.09 1.66
CA ILE A 463 1.33 16.88 0.21
C ILE A 463 0.69 15.55 -0.18
N SER A 464 1.00 14.48 0.57
CA SER A 464 0.45 13.15 0.31
C SER A 464 -1.07 13.15 0.44
N TYR A 465 -1.62 13.76 1.48
CA TYR A 465 -3.06 13.90 1.69
C TYR A 465 -3.73 14.65 0.54
N LYS A 466 -3.13 15.75 0.05
CA LYS A 466 -3.64 16.50 -1.10
C LYS A 466 -3.73 15.62 -2.34
N LEU A 467 -2.63 14.96 -2.70
CA LEU A 467 -2.53 14.15 -3.91
C LEU A 467 -3.46 12.93 -3.84
N LEU A 468 -3.54 12.26 -2.68
CA LEU A 468 -4.48 11.16 -2.46
C LEU A 468 -5.94 11.61 -2.58
N SER A 469 -6.27 12.77 -2.02
CA SER A 469 -7.62 13.35 -2.09
C SER A 469 -8.01 13.73 -3.52
N ASP A 470 -7.09 14.34 -4.27
CA ASP A 470 -7.30 14.69 -5.68
C ASP A 470 -7.47 13.45 -6.54
N PHE A 471 -6.63 12.44 -6.35
CA PHE A 471 -6.71 11.18 -7.07
C PHE A 471 -8.01 10.43 -6.78
N PHE A 472 -8.42 10.39 -5.51
CA PHE A 472 -9.72 9.82 -5.14
C PHE A 472 -10.87 10.57 -5.80
N LYS A 473 -10.83 11.91 -5.81
CA LYS A 473 -11.85 12.74 -6.48
C LYS A 473 -11.92 12.43 -7.98
N TYR A 474 -10.79 12.29 -8.66
CA TYR A 474 -10.73 11.85 -10.06
C TYR A 474 -11.44 10.50 -10.26
N LYS A 475 -11.12 9.49 -9.44
CA LYS A 475 -11.75 8.16 -9.50
C LYS A 475 -13.25 8.21 -9.18
N ASP A 476 -13.66 9.05 -8.22
CA ASP A 476 -15.06 9.25 -7.85
C ASP A 476 -15.87 9.91 -8.97
N GLU A 477 -15.29 10.89 -9.67
CA GLU A 477 -15.92 11.52 -10.84
C GLU A 477 -16.15 10.50 -11.97
N MET A 478 -15.15 9.66 -12.28
CA MET A 478 -15.29 8.59 -13.29
C MET A 478 -16.42 7.62 -12.92
N TYR A 479 -16.45 7.18 -11.66
CA TYR A 479 -17.48 6.28 -11.16
C TYR A 479 -18.89 6.88 -11.27
N LYS A 480 -19.07 8.14 -10.86
CA LYS A 480 -20.36 8.85 -10.96
C LYS A 480 -20.82 9.04 -12.41
N GLN A 481 -19.89 9.12 -13.35
CA GLN A 481 -20.18 9.19 -14.79
C GLN A 481 -20.46 7.82 -15.42
N GLY A 482 -20.43 6.73 -14.63
CA GLY A 482 -20.62 5.37 -15.14
C GLY A 482 -19.45 4.85 -15.97
N GLN A 483 -18.29 5.51 -15.92
CA GLN A 483 -17.09 5.09 -16.64
C GLN A 483 -16.41 3.96 -15.89
N GLN A 484 -16.13 2.85 -16.57
CA GLN A 484 -15.33 1.78 -16.01
C GLN A 484 -13.86 2.21 -15.99
N SER A 485 -13.34 2.51 -14.80
CA SER A 485 -11.92 2.85 -14.63
C SER A 485 -11.07 1.58 -14.51
N THR A 486 -9.83 1.63 -14.98
CA THR A 486 -8.82 0.59 -14.73
C THR A 486 -8.58 0.44 -13.22
N LEU A 487 -8.20 -0.75 -12.76
CA LEU A 487 -7.80 -0.97 -11.37
C LEU A 487 -6.63 -0.04 -11.03
N SER A 488 -6.79 0.83 -10.04
CA SER A 488 -5.72 1.71 -9.56
C SER A 488 -5.18 1.16 -8.24
N LEU A 489 -3.88 0.92 -8.18
CA LEU A 489 -3.17 0.49 -6.97
C LEU A 489 -2.43 1.70 -6.38
N LEU A 490 -2.90 2.18 -5.23
CA LEU A 490 -2.18 3.14 -4.41
C LEU A 490 -1.14 2.38 -3.58
N ILE A 491 0.13 2.70 -3.74
CA ILE A 491 1.25 1.99 -3.12
C ILE A 491 2.03 2.98 -2.27
N MET A 492 2.21 2.68 -0.98
CA MET A 492 2.92 3.56 -0.06
C MET A 492 3.90 2.74 0.78
N ASP A 493 5.20 3.05 0.64
CA ASP A 493 6.25 2.52 1.52
C ASP A 493 6.39 3.43 2.74
N GLU A 494 6.74 2.87 3.89
CA GLU A 494 6.70 3.55 5.20
C GLU A 494 5.33 4.17 5.53
N ALA A 495 4.29 3.34 5.42
CA ALA A 495 2.89 3.73 5.58
C ALA A 495 2.57 4.47 6.90
N HIS A 496 3.40 4.29 7.94
CA HIS A 496 3.25 4.94 9.25
C HIS A 496 3.52 6.46 9.20
N GLU A 497 4.24 6.97 8.20
CA GLU A 497 4.44 8.40 8.02
C GLU A 497 3.15 9.10 7.52
N TYR A 498 2.29 8.38 6.79
CA TYR A 498 1.04 8.92 6.24
C TYR A 498 -0.19 8.60 7.10
N PHE A 499 -0.21 7.41 7.72
CA PHE A 499 -1.32 6.93 8.55
C PHE A 499 -0.85 6.54 9.96
N PRO A 500 -0.18 7.45 10.70
CA PRO A 500 0.35 7.12 12.02
C PRO A 500 -0.76 6.76 13.01
N GLN A 501 -0.40 6.02 14.05
CA GLN A 501 -1.21 5.91 15.25
C GLN A 501 -1.26 7.27 15.96
N ALA A 502 -2.20 8.12 15.53
CA ALA A 502 -2.32 9.49 16.04
C ALA A 502 -2.71 9.49 17.52
N SER A 503 -1.94 10.22 18.34
CA SER A 503 -2.22 10.46 19.77
C SER A 503 -3.27 11.56 19.99
N ASN A 504 -3.50 12.43 19.00
CA ASN A 504 -4.48 13.51 19.02
C ASN A 504 -5.76 13.12 18.23
N GLU A 505 -6.94 13.30 18.83
CA GLU A 505 -8.25 12.95 18.25
C GLU A 505 -8.51 13.61 16.88
N ASN A 506 -8.00 14.81 16.67
CA ASN A 506 -8.21 15.53 15.41
C ASN A 506 -7.37 15.01 14.25
N ALA A 507 -6.08 14.77 14.52
CA ALA A 507 -5.18 14.10 13.59
C ALA A 507 -5.76 12.74 13.19
N LYS A 508 -6.29 12.02 14.19
CA LYS A 508 -7.00 10.75 14.00
C LYS A 508 -8.21 10.91 13.09
N GLY A 509 -9.09 11.88 13.32
CA GLY A 509 -10.29 12.09 12.49
C GLY A 509 -9.99 12.39 11.01
N VAL A 510 -8.99 13.22 10.73
CA VAL A 510 -8.56 13.54 9.34
C VAL A 510 -8.00 12.30 8.65
N ILE A 511 -7.12 11.56 9.35
CA ILE A 511 -6.52 10.31 8.86
C ILE A 511 -7.61 9.26 8.59
N GLU A 512 -8.56 9.10 9.50
CA GLU A 512 -9.65 8.13 9.37
C GLU A 512 -10.62 8.48 8.23
N ASP A 513 -10.93 9.75 7.99
CA ASP A 513 -11.74 10.17 6.84
C ASP A 513 -11.07 9.79 5.51
N LEU A 514 -9.75 10.00 5.40
CA LEU A 514 -8.99 9.59 4.22
C LEU A 514 -8.96 8.06 4.07
N ILE A 515 -8.69 7.32 5.15
CA ILE A 515 -8.72 5.84 5.13
C ILE A 515 -10.10 5.35 4.68
N ASN A 516 -11.18 5.94 5.19
CA ASN A 516 -12.53 5.56 4.81
C ASN A 516 -12.81 5.85 3.32
N LYS A 517 -12.35 6.98 2.79
CA LYS A 517 -12.44 7.28 1.35
C LYS A 517 -11.65 6.26 0.52
N LEU A 518 -10.38 6.04 0.83
CA LEU A 518 -9.50 5.20 0.02
C LEU A 518 -9.83 3.70 0.13
N MET A 519 -10.14 3.21 1.33
CA MET A 519 -10.29 1.77 1.58
C MET A 519 -11.74 1.31 1.64
N ARG A 520 -12.67 2.09 2.22
CA ARG A 520 -14.10 1.69 2.20
C ARG A 520 -14.78 2.07 0.89
N LEU A 521 -14.69 3.33 0.50
CA LEU A 521 -15.35 3.82 -0.73
C LEU A 521 -14.56 3.46 -2.00
N GLY A 522 -13.25 3.32 -1.89
CA GLY A 522 -12.37 3.01 -3.02
C GLY A 522 -12.62 1.65 -3.67
N ARG A 523 -13.04 0.63 -2.90
CA ARG A 523 -13.30 -0.71 -3.43
C ARG A 523 -14.27 -0.71 -4.62
N VAL A 524 -15.41 -0.02 -4.50
CA VAL A 524 -16.43 0.08 -5.57
C VAL A 524 -15.92 0.90 -6.77
N ARG A 525 -14.90 1.74 -6.55
CA ARG A 525 -14.23 2.56 -7.58
C ARG A 525 -13.00 1.86 -8.18
N ARG A 526 -12.83 0.56 -7.95
CA ARG A 526 -11.66 -0.23 -8.37
C ARG A 526 -10.34 0.43 -7.93
N LEU A 527 -10.28 0.79 -6.66
CA LEU A 527 -9.10 1.33 -5.99
C LEU A 527 -8.60 0.29 -4.98
N GLY A 528 -7.41 -0.26 -5.22
CA GLY A 528 -6.67 -1.07 -4.28
C GLY A 528 -5.63 -0.21 -3.56
N VAL A 529 -5.32 -0.57 -2.31
CA VAL A 529 -4.28 0.12 -1.52
C VAL A 529 -3.31 -0.94 -1.02
N ILE A 530 -2.01 -0.69 -1.21
CA ILE A 530 -0.92 -1.53 -0.72
C ILE A 530 -0.05 -0.66 0.19
N LEU A 531 -0.04 -1.00 1.47
CA LEU A 531 0.67 -0.24 2.50
C LEU A 531 1.79 -1.09 3.06
N ALA A 532 3.01 -0.56 3.11
CA ALA A 532 4.16 -1.25 3.67
C ALA A 532 4.65 -0.56 4.95
N THR A 533 4.92 -1.32 6.02
CA THR A 533 5.48 -0.78 7.28
C THR A 533 6.35 -1.81 8.00
N HIS A 534 7.10 -1.38 9.02
CA HIS A 534 7.91 -2.25 9.88
C HIS A 534 7.08 -2.88 10.99
N TYR A 535 6.32 -2.06 11.71
CA TYR A 535 5.48 -2.49 12.81
C TYR A 535 4.02 -2.11 12.56
N PRO A 536 3.07 -3.02 12.81
CA PRO A 536 1.66 -2.71 12.69
C PRO A 536 1.19 -1.70 13.73
N ASP A 537 1.82 -1.63 14.91
CA ASP A 537 1.46 -0.66 15.97
C ASP A 537 1.66 0.79 15.55
N ASP A 538 2.59 1.07 14.62
CA ASP A 538 2.83 2.43 14.14
C ASP A 538 1.69 2.94 13.24
N LEU A 539 0.78 2.07 12.80
CA LEU A 539 -0.33 2.39 11.90
C LEU A 539 -1.65 2.58 12.62
N ASN A 540 -2.51 3.44 12.04
CA ASN A 540 -3.91 3.53 12.44
C ASN A 540 -4.60 2.15 12.34
N GLU A 541 -5.35 1.78 13.39
CA GLU A 541 -5.99 0.47 13.50
C GLU A 541 -6.95 0.15 12.34
N LEU A 542 -7.63 1.15 11.77
CA LEU A 542 -8.50 0.96 10.61
C LEU A 542 -7.75 0.41 9.40
N VAL A 543 -6.47 0.76 9.21
CA VAL A 543 -5.64 0.20 8.13
C VAL A 543 -5.49 -1.31 8.30
N ILE A 544 -5.19 -1.77 9.52
CA ILE A 544 -4.98 -3.18 9.82
C ILE A 544 -6.29 -3.97 9.65
N GLN A 545 -7.41 -3.37 10.09
CA GLN A 545 -8.75 -3.97 10.02
C GLN A 545 -9.28 -4.04 8.58
N LEU A 546 -9.05 -3.00 7.76
CA LEU A 546 -9.56 -2.93 6.39
C LEU A 546 -8.67 -3.66 5.37
N SER A 547 -7.43 -3.99 5.73
CA SER A 547 -6.54 -4.79 4.89
C SER A 547 -6.81 -6.27 5.06
N ASN A 548 -7.59 -6.83 4.13
CA ASN A 548 -8.00 -8.24 4.16
C ASN A 548 -6.87 -9.20 3.77
N THR A 549 -5.86 -8.70 3.08
CA THR A 549 -4.66 -9.47 2.75
C THR A 549 -3.47 -8.90 3.50
N LYS A 550 -2.75 -9.78 4.20
CA LYS A 550 -1.54 -9.45 4.96
C LYS A 550 -0.38 -10.24 4.37
N VAL A 551 0.64 -9.51 3.91
CA VAL A 551 1.91 -10.07 3.45
C VAL A 551 2.91 -9.86 4.59
N ILE A 552 3.29 -10.94 5.25
CA ILE A 552 4.06 -10.91 6.50
C ILE A 552 5.43 -11.50 6.20
N MET A 553 6.44 -10.64 6.13
CA MET A 553 7.84 -11.02 5.97
C MET A 553 8.53 -11.15 7.33
N ARG A 554 9.85 -11.32 7.33
CA ARG A 554 10.66 -11.45 8.55
C ARG A 554 10.32 -10.40 9.60
N ASN A 555 9.88 -10.85 10.78
CA ASN A 555 9.51 -9.99 11.91
C ASN A 555 9.59 -10.74 13.26
N ASP A 556 9.48 -9.99 14.35
CA ASP A 556 9.57 -10.52 15.72
C ASP A 556 8.30 -11.31 16.11
N PRO A 557 8.41 -12.33 16.98
CA PRO A 557 7.29 -13.20 17.37
C PRO A 557 6.05 -12.46 17.90
N GLN A 558 6.23 -11.33 18.57
CA GLN A 558 5.12 -10.51 19.07
C GLN A 558 4.28 -9.92 17.93
N VAL A 559 4.94 -9.43 16.87
CA VAL A 559 4.29 -8.90 15.67
C VAL A 559 3.59 -10.03 14.91
N LEU A 560 4.25 -11.19 14.78
CA LEU A 560 3.65 -12.37 14.14
C LEU A 560 2.36 -12.79 14.84
N LYS A 561 2.36 -12.89 16.18
CA LYS A 561 1.17 -13.20 16.97
C LYS A 561 0.05 -12.17 16.77
N LYS A 562 0.38 -10.88 16.72
CA LYS A 562 -0.61 -9.81 16.48
C LYS A 562 -1.27 -9.92 15.10
N LEU A 563 -0.54 -10.42 14.12
CA LEU A 563 -1.02 -10.69 12.77
C LEU A 563 -1.56 -12.11 12.59
N SER A 564 -1.74 -12.83 13.72
CA SER A 564 -2.20 -14.21 13.85
C SER A 564 -1.35 -15.24 13.06
N ALA A 565 -0.06 -14.95 12.87
CA ALA A 565 0.91 -15.75 12.11
C ALA A 565 1.89 -16.52 13.03
N GLU A 566 1.53 -16.75 14.29
CA GLU A 566 2.34 -17.43 15.29
C GLU A 566 2.74 -18.86 14.88
N ASP A 567 1.88 -19.57 14.15
CA ASP A 567 2.12 -20.94 13.67
C ASP A 567 3.28 -21.02 12.65
N TYR A 568 3.72 -19.87 12.12
CA TYR A 568 4.80 -19.75 11.13
C TYR A 568 6.05 -19.09 11.72
N SER A 569 6.11 -18.91 13.04
CA SER A 569 7.19 -18.15 13.71
C SER A 569 8.57 -18.77 13.52
N ASP A 570 8.64 -20.10 13.45
CA ASP A 570 9.87 -20.85 13.23
C ASP A 570 10.54 -20.53 11.89
N ILE A 571 9.74 -20.22 10.87
CA ILE A 571 10.19 -19.82 9.53
C ILE A 571 10.37 -18.30 9.46
N LEU A 572 9.37 -17.53 9.90
CA LEU A 572 9.34 -16.08 9.68
C LEU A 572 10.31 -15.31 10.57
N THR A 573 10.69 -15.80 11.75
CA THR A 573 11.63 -15.05 12.62
C THR A 573 13.02 -14.93 11.98
N ASN A 574 13.47 -15.95 11.26
CA ASN A 574 14.79 -16.02 10.63
C ASN A 574 14.74 -16.10 9.09
N ALA A 575 13.60 -15.71 8.51
CA ALA A 575 13.37 -15.79 7.07
C ALA A 575 14.43 -15.01 6.25
N GLU A 576 14.89 -15.62 5.16
CA GLU A 576 15.71 -14.91 4.16
C GLU A 576 14.94 -13.74 3.53
N PRO A 577 15.64 -12.71 3.02
CA PRO A 577 15.00 -11.64 2.27
C PRO A 577 14.08 -12.16 1.15
N GLY A 578 12.86 -11.62 1.10
CA GLY A 578 11.82 -12.00 0.15
C GLY A 578 10.97 -13.19 0.59
N VAL A 579 11.36 -13.97 1.60
CA VAL A 579 10.51 -15.03 2.17
C VAL A 579 9.45 -14.39 3.07
N GLY A 580 8.20 -14.83 2.92
CA GLY A 580 7.10 -14.35 3.74
C GLY A 580 5.88 -15.27 3.69
N LEU A 581 4.84 -14.86 4.40
CA LEU A 581 3.54 -15.49 4.46
C LEU A 581 2.50 -14.55 3.85
N ILE A 582 1.67 -15.06 2.94
CA ILE A 582 0.47 -14.35 2.50
C ILE A 582 -0.73 -14.95 3.20
N ARG A 583 -1.42 -14.11 3.96
CA ARG A 583 -2.71 -14.40 4.55
C ARG A 583 -3.77 -13.63 3.81
N SER A 584 -4.77 -14.32 3.29
CA SER A 584 -5.82 -13.71 2.49
C SER A 584 -7.18 -14.28 2.85
N MET A 585 -8.23 -13.47 2.69
CA MET A 585 -9.60 -13.97 2.71
C MET A 585 -9.95 -14.74 1.43
N ARG A 586 -9.14 -14.61 0.37
CA ARG A 586 -9.40 -15.16 -0.96
C ARG A 586 -8.91 -16.60 -1.16
N PHE A 587 -7.84 -16.98 -0.46
CA PHE A 587 -7.15 -18.27 -0.59
C PHE A 587 -6.43 -18.60 0.72
N THR A 588 -5.99 -19.85 0.87
CA THR A 588 -5.35 -20.36 2.08
C THR A 588 -4.08 -19.59 2.43
N ASN A 589 -3.63 -19.64 3.68
CA ASN A 589 -2.31 -19.12 4.05
C ASN A 589 -1.20 -19.81 3.23
N VAL A 590 -0.36 -19.02 2.56
CA VAL A 590 0.71 -19.55 1.69
C VAL A 590 2.05 -18.90 2.05
N LEU A 591 3.05 -19.73 2.37
CA LEU A 591 4.45 -19.30 2.40
C LEU A 591 4.97 -19.11 0.99
N PHE A 592 5.67 -18.02 0.75
CA PHE A 592 6.17 -17.66 -0.56
C PHE A 592 7.57 -17.02 -0.47
N LYS A 593 8.31 -17.07 -1.58
CA LYS A 593 9.48 -16.22 -1.80
C LYS A 593 9.18 -15.26 -2.93
N SER A 594 9.33 -13.97 -2.67
CA SER A 594 9.18 -12.92 -3.67
C SER A 594 10.25 -13.06 -4.74
N LEU A 595 9.86 -12.84 -5.99
CA LEU A 595 10.79 -12.82 -7.11
C LEU A 595 11.43 -11.43 -7.20
N VAL A 596 12.71 -11.40 -7.51
CA VAL A 596 13.40 -10.13 -7.80
C VAL A 596 12.71 -9.47 -9.00
N PRO A 597 12.40 -8.15 -8.95
CA PRO A 597 11.70 -7.43 -10.00
C PRO A 597 12.38 -7.55 -11.35
#